data_AF-A0A937HT62-F1
#
_entry.id   AF-A0A937HT62-F1
#
_cell.length_a   1.000
_cell.length_b   1.000
_cell.length_c   1.000
_cell.angle_alpha   90.00
_cell.angle_beta   90.00
_cell.angle_gamma   90.00
#
_symmetry.space_group_name_H-M   'P 1'
#
loop_
_entity.id
_entity.type
_entity.pdbx_description
1 polymer ?
#
loop_
_entity_poly.entity_id
_entity_poly.type
_entity_poly.pdbx_seq_one_letter_code
_entity_poly.pdbx_strand_id
1 'polypeptide(L)'
;MFNRLFAGVLAGASLAVLAAPAAEAGTKRPVRWNTGGAVWTTSSKAFATFFKTGEITDRALASGINNSGWEAEEIQEGMTKTYEVDVVGVARFLYSKDGVKFLKDQTASYFPYWKMTKTAVPALRSAIIADSADGKLSSAGIMKNLPVDFRLADTCGTYTGAQNVCAPDKCEGDAQCTSLLSWYVFLPACVQANSALPEPAPAAAPAPAPARPLW
;
A
#
# COMPACT_ATOMS: atom_id res chain seq x y z
N MET A 1 -63.88 -12.11 12.73
CA MET A 1 -62.89 -11.31 13.51
C MET A 1 -61.51 -11.62 12.94
N PHE A 2 -60.71 -10.59 12.66
CA PHE A 2 -59.62 -10.59 11.68
C PHE A 2 -58.43 -11.52 11.98
N ASN A 3 -57.91 -12.10 10.89
CA ASN A 3 -56.70 -12.92 10.75
C ASN A 3 -55.42 -12.05 10.86
N ARG A 4 -54.38 -12.47 11.59
CA ARG A 4 -53.03 -11.86 11.50
C ARG A 4 -51.92 -12.90 11.56
N LEU A 5 -51.49 -13.30 10.36
CA LEU A 5 -50.18 -13.86 10.05
C LEU A 5 -49.13 -12.74 10.23
N PHE A 6 -48.13 -12.95 11.09
CA PHE A 6 -46.91 -12.13 11.09
C PHE A 6 -45.89 -12.80 10.16
N ALA A 7 -45.83 -12.31 8.92
CA ALA A 7 -44.72 -12.56 8.01
C ALA A 7 -43.52 -11.74 8.50
N GLY A 8 -42.50 -12.42 9.00
CA GLY A 8 -41.20 -11.82 9.30
C GLY A 8 -40.49 -11.45 7.99
N VAL A 9 -40.39 -10.16 7.72
CA VAL A 9 -39.58 -9.62 6.63
C VAL A 9 -38.11 -9.71 7.05
N LEU A 10 -37.37 -10.67 6.47
CA LEU A 10 -35.91 -10.66 6.46
C LEU A 10 -35.45 -9.52 5.54
N ALA A 11 -35.18 -8.36 6.13
CA ALA A 11 -34.51 -7.28 5.44
C ALA A 11 -33.03 -7.67 5.23
N GLY A 12 -32.72 -8.15 4.04
CA GLY A 12 -31.34 -8.33 3.59
C GLY A 12 -30.63 -6.98 3.55
N ALA A 13 -29.62 -6.82 4.39
CA ALA A 13 -28.71 -5.68 4.32
C ALA A 13 -27.81 -5.86 3.09
N SER A 14 -28.22 -5.26 1.97
CA SER A 14 -27.34 -5.08 0.82
C SER A 14 -26.20 -4.14 1.23
N LEU A 15 -24.99 -4.69 1.36
CA LEU A 15 -23.76 -3.90 1.40
C LEU A 15 -23.60 -3.23 0.04
N ALA A 16 -24.14 -2.02 -0.08
CA ALA A 16 -23.82 -1.13 -1.17
C ALA A 16 -22.32 -0.82 -1.09
N VAL A 17 -21.53 -1.50 -1.92
CA VAL A 17 -20.17 -1.07 -2.25
C VAL A 17 -20.34 0.31 -2.87
N LEU A 18 -20.02 1.35 -2.09
CA LEU A 18 -19.78 2.67 -2.63
C LEU A 18 -18.61 2.53 -3.59
N ALA A 19 -18.92 2.41 -4.88
CA ALA A 19 -17.99 2.76 -5.93
C ALA A 19 -17.70 4.25 -5.74
N ALA A 20 -16.70 4.54 -4.89
CA ALA A 20 -16.00 5.80 -4.97
C ALA A 20 -15.64 5.99 -6.45
N PRO A 21 -15.81 7.20 -7.01
CA PRO A 21 -15.33 7.43 -8.36
C PRO A 21 -13.88 6.99 -8.35
N ALA A 22 -13.53 6.06 -9.24
CA ALA A 22 -12.15 5.76 -9.53
C ALA A 22 -11.55 7.10 -9.96
N ALA A 23 -10.97 7.83 -9.00
CA ALA A 23 -10.07 8.92 -9.28
C ALA A 23 -9.11 8.34 -10.30
N GLU A 24 -8.98 8.96 -11.48
CA GLU A 24 -8.10 8.48 -12.53
C GLU A 24 -6.77 8.04 -11.89
N ALA A 25 -6.60 6.74 -11.73
CA ALA A 25 -5.47 6.19 -11.02
C ALA A 25 -4.28 6.30 -11.96
N GLY A 26 -3.18 6.85 -11.46
CA GLY A 26 -1.97 7.03 -12.25
C GLY A 26 -1.53 8.48 -12.35
N THR A 27 -0.89 8.97 -11.29
CA THR A 27 0.03 10.10 -11.43
C THR A 27 1.09 9.80 -12.50
N LYS A 28 1.45 10.82 -13.28
CA LYS A 28 2.60 10.78 -14.20
C LYS A 28 3.93 11.03 -13.49
N ARG A 29 3.88 11.42 -12.21
CA ARG A 29 4.99 11.92 -11.39
C ARG A 29 4.89 11.30 -9.99
N PRO A 30 5.07 9.98 -9.88
CA PRO A 30 4.91 9.28 -8.62
C PRO A 30 5.92 9.76 -7.59
N VAL A 31 7.12 10.16 -8.01
CA VAL A 31 8.15 10.64 -7.09
C VAL A 31 8.64 12.02 -7.49
N ARG A 32 8.45 12.98 -6.58
CA ARG A 32 9.12 14.26 -6.58
C ARG A 32 10.13 14.29 -5.45
N TRP A 33 11.40 14.35 -5.82
CA TRP A 33 12.52 14.41 -4.89
C TRP A 33 12.74 15.85 -4.46
N ASN A 34 12.99 16.07 -3.18
CA ASN A 34 13.61 17.30 -2.75
C ASN A 34 15.05 17.00 -2.35
N THR A 35 15.92 17.94 -2.66
CA THR A 35 17.28 17.94 -2.15
C THR A 35 17.61 19.40 -1.86
N GLY A 36 17.48 19.77 -0.58
CA GLY A 36 17.50 21.19 -0.19
C GLY A 36 16.35 21.97 -0.85
N GLY A 37 16.65 23.11 -1.46
CA GLY A 37 15.63 23.98 -2.12
C GLY A 37 15.18 23.51 -3.51
N ALA A 38 15.83 22.49 -4.10
CA ALA A 38 15.52 22.01 -5.44
C ALA A 38 14.49 20.89 -5.41
N VAL A 39 13.56 20.89 -6.38
CA VAL A 39 12.57 19.83 -6.58
C VAL A 39 12.86 19.13 -7.91
N TRP A 40 13.21 17.86 -7.85
CA TRP A 40 13.40 16.98 -8.99
C TRP A 40 12.20 16.07 -9.14
N THR A 41 11.97 15.48 -10.31
CA THR A 41 10.81 14.63 -10.56
C THR A 41 11.20 13.47 -11.45
N THR A 42 10.91 12.25 -10.99
CA THR A 42 10.99 11.06 -11.82
C THR A 42 9.60 10.70 -12.30
N SER A 43 9.45 10.57 -13.61
CA SER A 43 8.16 10.24 -14.23
C SER A 43 7.85 8.75 -14.12
N SER A 44 6.56 8.39 -14.21
CA SER A 44 6.14 6.98 -14.26
C SER A 44 6.75 6.24 -15.44
N LYS A 45 7.04 6.94 -16.56
CA LYS A 45 7.71 6.37 -17.73
C LYS A 45 9.16 5.98 -17.41
N ALA A 46 9.89 6.84 -16.70
CA ALA A 46 11.27 6.55 -16.32
C ALA A 46 11.34 5.34 -15.38
N PHE A 47 10.46 5.29 -14.37
CA PHE A 47 10.33 4.11 -13.51
C PHE A 47 9.94 2.87 -14.30
N ALA A 48 8.98 2.95 -15.23
CA ALA A 48 8.56 1.82 -16.04
C ALA A 48 9.69 1.30 -16.95
N THR A 49 10.51 2.18 -17.53
CA THR A 49 11.72 1.77 -18.27
C THR A 49 12.67 1.03 -17.35
N PHE A 50 13.03 1.64 -16.22
CA PHE A 50 13.95 1.05 -15.24
C PHE A 50 13.46 -0.33 -14.75
N PHE A 51 12.20 -0.47 -14.35
CA PHE A 51 11.64 -1.75 -13.91
C PHE A 51 11.67 -2.82 -15.00
N LYS A 52 11.49 -2.44 -16.27
CA LYS A 52 11.42 -3.38 -17.39
C LYS A 52 12.78 -3.82 -17.91
N THR A 53 13.74 -2.90 -18.01
CA THR A 53 15.02 -3.13 -18.71
C THR A 53 16.25 -2.92 -17.84
N GLY A 54 16.09 -2.41 -16.62
CA GLY A 54 17.20 -1.93 -15.78
C GLY A 54 17.78 -0.58 -16.23
N GLU A 55 17.33 -0.04 -17.38
CA GLU A 55 17.90 1.18 -17.94
C GLU A 55 17.46 2.42 -17.15
N ILE A 56 18.44 3.20 -16.68
CA ILE A 56 18.22 4.45 -15.94
C ILE A 56 18.27 5.63 -16.92
N THR A 57 17.10 6.11 -17.32
CA THR A 57 16.94 7.22 -18.30
C THR A 57 16.66 8.58 -17.65
N ASP A 58 16.58 8.62 -16.31
CA ASP A 58 16.20 9.81 -15.55
C ASP A 58 17.27 10.13 -14.51
N ARG A 59 17.76 11.38 -14.54
CA ARG A 59 18.83 11.82 -13.63
C ARG A 59 18.41 11.78 -12.16
N ALA A 60 17.15 12.07 -11.86
CA ALA A 60 16.68 12.10 -10.49
C ALA A 60 16.54 10.67 -9.92
N LEU A 61 16.12 9.71 -10.76
CA LEU A 61 16.14 8.29 -10.44
C LEU A 61 17.57 7.79 -10.21
N ALA A 62 18.51 8.13 -11.10
CA ALA A 62 19.93 7.79 -10.94
C ALA A 62 20.48 8.28 -9.59
N SER A 63 20.19 9.54 -9.24
CA SER A 63 20.60 10.09 -7.95
C SER A 63 19.91 9.40 -6.77
N GLY A 64 18.62 9.07 -6.90
CA GLY A 64 17.87 8.35 -5.87
C GLY A 64 18.47 6.98 -5.57
N ILE A 65 18.85 6.22 -6.62
CA ILE A 65 19.51 4.92 -6.50
C ILE A 65 20.89 5.10 -5.84
N ASN A 66 21.74 5.98 -6.38
CA ASN A 66 23.08 6.21 -5.85
C ASN A 66 23.07 6.63 -4.36
N ASN A 67 22.07 7.41 -3.95
CA ASN A 67 21.94 7.87 -2.56
C ASN A 67 21.22 6.86 -1.65
N SER A 68 20.66 5.78 -2.21
CA SER A 68 19.98 4.75 -1.44
C SER A 68 20.93 3.77 -0.75
N GLY A 69 22.18 3.68 -1.22
CA GLY A 69 23.16 2.69 -0.75
C GLY A 69 22.90 1.27 -1.27
N TRP A 70 21.96 1.10 -2.19
CA TRP A 70 21.68 -0.18 -2.88
C TRP A 70 22.20 -0.14 -4.32
N GLU A 71 22.50 -1.31 -4.86
CA GLU A 71 22.75 -1.46 -6.28
C GLU A 71 21.45 -1.27 -7.09
N ALA A 72 21.58 -0.84 -8.34
CA ALA A 72 20.42 -0.57 -9.20
C ALA A 72 19.58 -1.85 -9.42
N GLU A 73 20.25 -2.98 -9.61
CA GLU A 73 19.64 -4.28 -9.82
C GLU A 73 18.86 -4.75 -8.59
N GLU A 74 19.37 -4.51 -7.38
CA GLU A 74 18.69 -4.86 -6.12
C GLU A 74 17.41 -4.04 -5.92
N ILE A 75 17.48 -2.73 -6.23
CA ILE A 75 16.29 -1.89 -6.24
C ILE A 75 15.32 -2.37 -7.30
N GLN A 76 15.77 -2.67 -8.51
CA GLN A 76 14.89 -3.14 -9.58
C GLN A 76 14.16 -4.43 -9.19
N GLU A 77 14.89 -5.42 -8.67
CA GLU A 77 14.34 -6.68 -8.20
C GLU A 77 13.34 -6.45 -7.06
N GLY A 78 13.74 -5.70 -6.04
CA GLY A 78 12.89 -5.41 -4.88
C GLY A 78 11.60 -4.67 -5.26
N MET A 79 11.68 -3.72 -6.19
CA MET A 79 10.54 -2.92 -6.65
C MET A 79 9.54 -3.72 -7.50
N THR A 80 10.03 -4.72 -8.23
CA THR A 80 9.23 -5.55 -9.14
C THR A 80 8.81 -6.88 -8.53
N LYS A 81 9.32 -7.23 -7.34
CA LYS A 81 8.90 -8.40 -6.59
C LYS A 81 7.42 -8.33 -6.25
N THR A 82 6.74 -9.42 -6.55
CA THR A 82 5.30 -9.58 -6.31
C THR A 82 5.05 -10.46 -5.10
N TYR A 83 4.07 -10.06 -4.29
CA TYR A 83 3.61 -10.76 -3.11
C TYR A 83 2.15 -11.16 -3.30
N GLU A 84 1.84 -12.43 -3.05
CA GLU A 84 0.46 -12.91 -3.06
C GLU A 84 -0.26 -12.43 -1.80
N VAL A 85 -1.43 -11.83 -1.96
CA VAL A 85 -2.23 -11.23 -0.89
C VAL A 85 -3.72 -11.46 -1.10
N ASP A 86 -4.49 -11.49 -0.01
CA ASP A 86 -5.94 -11.35 -0.06
C ASP A 86 -6.33 -9.86 0.04
N VAL A 87 -6.98 -9.32 -0.98
CA VAL A 87 -7.47 -7.93 -1.00
C VAL A 87 -8.37 -7.61 0.20
N VAL A 88 -9.14 -8.59 0.70
CA VAL A 88 -10.01 -8.40 1.87
C VAL A 88 -9.17 -8.29 3.13
N GLY A 89 -8.18 -9.17 3.32
CA GLY A 89 -7.19 -9.07 4.39
C GLY A 89 -6.42 -7.75 4.37
N VAL A 90 -5.96 -7.31 3.19
CA VAL A 90 -5.26 -6.03 2.99
C VAL A 90 -6.16 -4.87 3.39
N ALA A 91 -7.38 -4.81 2.86
CA ALA A 91 -8.32 -3.75 3.21
C ALA A 91 -8.62 -3.74 4.72
N ARG A 92 -8.92 -4.91 5.30
CA ARG A 92 -9.21 -5.04 6.74
C ARG A 92 -8.05 -4.51 7.59
N PHE A 93 -6.81 -4.88 7.26
CA PHE A 93 -5.63 -4.35 7.94
C PHE A 93 -5.55 -2.83 7.78
N LEU A 94 -5.58 -2.30 6.55
CA LEU A 94 -5.37 -0.86 6.29
C LEU A 94 -6.48 0.05 6.85
N TYR A 95 -7.67 -0.49 7.11
CA TYR A 95 -8.77 0.20 7.79
C TYR A 95 -8.81 -0.02 9.31
N SER A 96 -8.02 -0.96 9.84
CA SER A 96 -7.86 -1.16 11.29
C SER A 96 -7.12 0.01 11.95
N LYS A 97 -7.17 0.07 13.29
CA LYS A 97 -6.41 1.07 14.06
C LYS A 97 -4.91 0.97 13.80
N ASP A 98 -4.38 -0.25 13.76
CA ASP A 98 -2.96 -0.51 13.55
C ASP A 98 -2.55 -0.17 12.11
N GLY A 99 -3.37 -0.52 11.12
CA GLY A 99 -3.13 -0.13 9.72
C GLY A 99 -3.21 1.38 9.49
N VAL A 100 -4.09 2.10 10.20
CA VAL A 100 -4.10 3.58 10.15
C VAL A 100 -2.83 4.15 10.77
N LYS A 101 -2.34 3.59 11.88
CA LYS A 101 -1.07 4.01 12.49
C LYS A 101 0.09 3.75 11.54
N PHE A 102 0.16 2.54 11.00
CA PHE A 102 1.12 2.14 9.98
C PHE A 102 1.13 3.15 8.82
N LEU A 103 -0.01 3.44 8.18
CA LEU A 103 -0.08 4.37 7.06
C LEU A 103 0.37 5.80 7.41
N LYS A 104 0.10 6.27 8.64
CA LYS A 104 0.62 7.57 9.10
C LYS A 104 2.14 7.55 9.22
N ASP A 105 2.70 6.49 9.79
CA ASP A 105 4.14 6.32 9.92
C ASP A 105 4.81 6.21 8.54
N GLN A 106 4.18 5.50 7.60
CA GLN A 106 4.66 5.34 6.22
C GLN A 106 4.56 6.63 5.38
N THR A 107 3.73 7.60 5.79
CA THR A 107 3.53 8.88 5.08
C THR A 107 4.14 10.09 5.79
N ALA A 108 5.04 9.86 6.76
CA ALA A 108 5.64 10.91 7.57
C ALA A 108 6.43 11.94 6.73
N SER A 109 7.26 11.45 5.80
CA SER A 109 8.11 12.29 4.93
C SER A 109 7.82 12.11 3.44
N TYR A 110 6.88 11.26 3.07
CA TYR A 110 6.47 11.01 1.69
C TYR A 110 4.94 11.09 1.55
N PHE A 111 4.45 12.11 0.83
CA PHE A 111 3.04 12.47 0.87
C PHE A 111 2.58 13.29 -0.35
N PRO A 112 1.26 13.48 -0.58
CA PRO A 112 0.73 14.26 -1.70
C PRO A 112 1.28 15.69 -1.79
N TYR A 113 1.81 16.06 -2.96
CA TYR A 113 2.49 17.35 -3.17
C TYR A 113 1.65 18.58 -2.80
N TRP A 114 0.35 18.60 -3.19
CA TRP A 114 -0.52 19.78 -3.03
C TRP A 114 -1.26 19.86 -1.70
N LYS A 115 -1.46 18.74 -1.01
CA LYS A 115 -2.23 18.66 0.26
C LYS A 115 -1.37 18.35 1.47
N MET A 116 -0.07 18.18 1.25
CA MET A 116 0.96 17.75 2.19
C MET A 116 0.49 16.54 3.00
N THR A 117 -0.16 16.70 4.14
CA THR A 117 -0.44 15.57 5.05
C THR A 117 -1.90 15.11 5.10
N LYS A 118 -2.89 15.98 4.83
CA LYS A 118 -4.32 15.68 5.11
C LYS A 118 -4.87 14.49 4.33
N THR A 119 -4.34 14.23 3.15
CA THR A 119 -4.81 13.18 2.23
C THR A 119 -3.79 12.06 2.03
N ALA A 120 -2.70 12.04 2.82
CA ALA A 120 -1.62 11.07 2.61
C ALA A 120 -2.07 9.63 2.91
N VAL A 121 -2.67 9.42 4.09
CA VAL A 121 -3.24 8.12 4.50
C VAL A 121 -4.26 7.59 3.49
N PRO A 122 -5.32 8.33 3.10
CA PRO A 122 -6.28 7.79 2.13
C PRO A 122 -5.66 7.55 0.75
N ALA A 123 -4.72 8.38 0.30
CA ALA A 123 -4.08 8.20 -1.01
C ALA A 123 -3.14 6.99 -1.06
N LEU A 124 -2.32 6.76 -0.02
CA LEU A 124 -1.47 5.57 0.05
C LEU A 124 -2.33 4.31 0.23
N ARG A 125 -3.36 4.36 1.09
CA ARG A 125 -4.30 3.26 1.25
C ARG A 125 -4.94 2.86 -0.08
N SER A 126 -5.47 3.83 -0.82
CA SER A 126 -6.15 3.52 -2.09
C SER A 126 -5.20 2.89 -3.10
N ALA A 127 -3.95 3.35 -3.16
CA ALA A 127 -2.95 2.79 -4.07
C ALA A 127 -2.60 1.34 -3.72
N ILE A 128 -2.44 1.02 -2.44
CA ILE A 128 -2.17 -0.35 -1.96
C ILE A 128 -3.35 -1.27 -2.27
N ILE A 129 -4.58 -0.84 -1.95
CA ILE A 129 -5.78 -1.64 -2.22
C ILE A 129 -5.98 -1.86 -3.72
N ALA A 130 -5.81 -0.82 -4.52
CA ALA A 130 -5.95 -0.89 -5.97
C ALA A 130 -4.92 -1.83 -6.60
N ASP A 131 -3.69 -1.85 -6.08
CA ASP A 131 -2.67 -2.80 -6.55
C ASP A 131 -3.03 -4.23 -6.17
N SER A 132 -3.48 -4.47 -4.93
CA SER A 132 -3.86 -5.81 -4.44
C SER A 132 -5.11 -6.42 -5.09
N ALA A 133 -5.78 -5.73 -6.01
CA ALA A 133 -7.09 -6.10 -6.52
C ALA A 133 -7.11 -7.44 -7.28
N ASP A 134 -6.00 -7.83 -7.90
CA ASP A 134 -5.84 -9.11 -8.61
C ASP A 134 -5.18 -10.20 -7.74
N GLY A 135 -5.05 -9.96 -6.43
CA GLY A 135 -4.38 -10.85 -5.48
C GLY A 135 -2.87 -10.66 -5.40
N LYS A 136 -2.31 -9.69 -6.12
CA LYS A 136 -0.87 -9.43 -6.19
C LYS A 136 -0.53 -8.04 -5.67
N LEU A 137 0.57 -7.92 -4.95
CA LEU A 137 1.04 -6.65 -4.43
C LEU A 137 2.51 -6.43 -4.77
N SER A 138 2.86 -5.26 -5.28
CA SER A 138 4.23 -4.89 -5.62
C SER A 138 4.48 -3.40 -5.43
N SER A 139 5.74 -3.00 -5.26
CA SER A 139 6.07 -1.58 -5.09
C SER A 139 5.81 -0.79 -6.37
N ALA A 140 6.18 -1.36 -7.52
CA ALA A 140 5.91 -0.80 -8.84
C ALA A 140 4.40 -0.62 -9.09
N GLY A 141 3.60 -1.59 -8.66
CA GLY A 141 2.16 -1.56 -8.78
C GLY A 141 1.48 -0.52 -7.88
N ILE A 142 1.87 -0.46 -6.59
CA ILE A 142 1.45 0.60 -5.66
C ILE A 142 1.79 1.98 -6.25
N MET A 143 3.02 2.15 -6.73
CA MET A 143 3.48 3.40 -7.33
C MET A 143 2.63 3.82 -8.54
N LYS A 144 2.29 2.87 -9.40
CA LYS A 144 1.42 3.09 -10.56
C LYS A 144 0.00 3.50 -10.17
N ASN A 145 -0.50 2.99 -9.04
CA ASN A 145 -1.85 3.25 -8.55
C ASN A 145 -1.96 4.47 -7.62
N LEU A 146 -0.89 5.25 -7.44
CA LEU A 146 -0.96 6.51 -6.71
C LEU A 146 -1.95 7.48 -7.39
N PRO A 147 -2.91 8.05 -6.63
CA PRO A 147 -3.97 8.87 -7.22
C PRO A 147 -3.52 10.30 -7.55
N VAL A 148 -2.39 10.75 -7.00
CA VAL A 148 -1.85 12.10 -7.16
C VAL A 148 -0.32 12.08 -7.11
N ASP A 149 0.32 13.18 -7.49
CA ASP A 149 1.78 13.34 -7.35
C ASP A 149 2.18 13.32 -5.88
N PHE A 150 3.09 12.41 -5.52
CA PHE A 150 3.70 12.38 -4.20
C PHE A 150 5.08 13.04 -4.20
N ARG A 151 5.46 13.54 -3.03
CA ARG A 151 6.69 14.28 -2.80
C ARG A 151 7.41 13.71 -1.59
N LEU A 152 8.71 13.49 -1.74
CA LEU A 152 9.63 13.28 -0.63
C LEU A 152 10.02 14.66 -0.05
N ALA A 153 9.80 14.86 1.24
CA ALA A 153 10.12 16.12 1.92
C ALA A 153 11.32 15.97 2.85
N ASP A 154 12.37 16.76 2.60
CA ASP A 154 13.61 16.85 3.39
C ASP A 154 13.94 18.32 3.79
N THR A 155 12.95 19.22 3.73
CA THR A 155 13.16 20.67 3.79
C THR A 155 12.89 21.27 5.18
N CYS A 156 13.67 22.29 5.53
CA CYS A 156 13.40 23.25 6.61
C CYS A 156 13.28 22.66 8.03
N GLY A 157 13.86 21.49 8.29
CA GLY A 157 13.86 20.86 9.62
C GLY A 157 12.50 20.28 10.07
N THR A 158 11.44 20.47 9.28
CA THR A 158 10.10 19.91 9.54
C THR A 158 9.99 18.45 9.10
N TYR A 159 10.60 18.12 7.96
CA TYR A 159 10.66 16.76 7.43
C TYR A 159 12.10 16.40 7.17
N THR A 160 12.52 15.21 7.60
CA THR A 160 13.91 14.76 7.54
C THR A 160 14.26 14.07 6.24
N GLY A 161 13.29 13.81 5.35
CA GLY A 161 13.47 12.97 4.17
C GLY A 161 13.59 11.47 4.49
N ALA A 162 13.92 11.12 5.73
CA ALA A 162 14.04 9.75 6.19
C ALA A 162 12.67 9.04 6.15
N GLN A 163 12.68 7.83 5.60
CA GLN A 163 11.55 6.92 5.62
C GLN A 163 11.68 5.89 6.74
N ASN A 164 10.53 5.41 7.21
CA ASN A 164 10.47 4.28 8.12
C ASN A 164 10.46 2.99 7.30
N VAL A 165 11.64 2.41 7.07
CA VAL A 165 11.76 1.12 6.38
C VAL A 165 11.19 0.02 7.26
N CYS A 166 10.32 -0.79 6.66
CA CYS A 166 9.59 -1.86 7.32
C CYS A 166 10.42 -3.05 7.78
N ALA A 167 11.64 -3.19 7.26
CA ALA A 167 12.57 -4.26 7.57
C ALA A 167 13.94 -3.68 7.97
N PRO A 168 14.03 -3.03 9.16
CA PRO A 168 15.25 -2.36 9.59
C PRO A 168 16.42 -3.34 9.83
N ASP A 169 16.14 -4.64 9.97
CA ASP A 169 17.15 -5.71 10.06
C ASP A 169 17.64 -6.19 8.67
N LYS A 170 17.05 -5.68 7.58
CA LYS A 170 17.37 -6.05 6.19
C LYS A 170 18.05 -4.92 5.42
N CYS A 171 18.53 -3.90 6.11
CA CYS A 171 19.25 -2.77 5.52
C CYS A 171 20.55 -2.54 6.29
N GLU A 172 21.56 -2.05 5.57
CA GLU A 172 22.89 -1.75 6.11
C GLU A 172 23.16 -0.24 6.03
N GLY A 173 23.39 0.37 7.20
CA GLY A 173 23.68 1.80 7.31
C GLY A 173 22.49 2.71 7.07
N ASP A 174 22.69 4.00 7.35
CA ASP A 174 21.61 4.98 7.35
C ASP A 174 20.97 5.18 5.98
N ALA A 175 21.76 5.12 4.91
CA ALA A 175 21.29 5.31 3.54
C ALA A 175 20.24 4.25 3.16
N GLN A 176 20.57 2.97 3.32
CA GLN A 176 19.65 1.88 3.00
C GLN A 176 18.45 1.86 3.93
N CYS A 177 18.62 2.20 5.21
CA CYS A 177 17.54 2.12 6.18
C CYS A 177 16.56 3.31 6.15
N THR A 178 16.88 4.38 5.43
CA THR A 178 16.05 5.60 5.41
C THR A 178 15.68 6.12 4.03
N SER A 179 16.21 5.53 2.94
CA SER A 179 15.89 5.98 1.59
C SER A 179 14.43 5.69 1.18
N LEU A 180 13.89 6.51 0.27
CA LEU A 180 12.57 6.28 -0.31
C LEU A 180 12.49 5.00 -1.15
N LEU A 181 13.58 4.62 -1.82
CA LEU A 181 13.59 3.41 -2.64
C LEU A 181 13.52 2.17 -1.75
N SER A 182 14.27 2.16 -0.65
CA SER A 182 14.20 1.09 0.36
C SER A 182 12.82 1.00 0.99
N TRP A 183 12.20 2.15 1.30
CA TRP A 183 10.82 2.19 1.76
C TRP A 183 9.87 1.50 0.78
N TYR A 184 9.95 1.82 -0.51
CA TYR A 184 9.14 1.16 -1.52
C TYR A 184 9.44 -0.33 -1.60
N VAL A 185 10.72 -0.74 -1.66
CA VAL A 185 11.12 -2.16 -1.76
C VAL A 185 10.51 -3.02 -0.65
N PHE A 186 10.47 -2.51 0.58
CA PHE A 186 9.98 -3.28 1.72
C PHE A 186 8.48 -3.11 2.01
N LEU A 187 7.82 -2.08 1.46
CA LEU A 187 6.41 -1.78 1.74
C LEU A 187 5.45 -2.96 1.43
N PRO A 188 5.51 -3.62 0.25
CA PRO A 188 4.59 -4.73 -0.05
C PRO A 188 4.71 -5.90 0.92
N ALA A 189 5.94 -6.32 1.26
CA ALA A 189 6.19 -7.40 2.22
C ALA A 189 5.58 -7.06 3.59
N CYS A 190 5.72 -5.81 4.00
CA CYS A 190 5.18 -5.29 5.25
C CYS A 190 3.65 -5.34 5.29
N VAL A 191 3.01 -4.92 4.20
CA VAL A 191 1.55 -5.01 4.06
C VAL A 191 1.11 -6.47 4.07
N GLN A 192 1.79 -7.36 3.34
CA GLN A 192 1.49 -8.80 3.30
C GLN A 192 1.57 -9.42 4.70
N ALA A 193 2.65 -9.16 5.45
CA ALA A 193 2.85 -9.72 6.78
C ALA A 193 1.76 -9.29 7.77
N ASN A 194 1.27 -8.06 7.66
CA ASN A 194 0.22 -7.53 8.53
C ASN A 194 -1.21 -7.82 8.03
N SER A 195 -1.38 -8.18 6.76
CA SER A 195 -2.67 -8.51 6.16
C SER A 195 -2.99 -10.00 6.18
N ALA A 196 -2.00 -10.85 6.45
CA ALA A 196 -2.19 -12.28 6.64
C ALA A 196 -3.23 -12.51 7.74
N LEU A 197 -4.39 -13.03 7.35
CA LEU A 197 -5.41 -13.45 8.30
C LEU A 197 -4.84 -14.60 9.15
N PRO A 198 -5.11 -14.65 10.47
CA PRO A 198 -5.03 -15.93 11.15
C PRO A 198 -5.97 -16.91 10.40
N GLU A 199 -5.48 -18.11 10.15
CA GLU A 199 -6.23 -19.17 9.46
C GLU A 199 -7.64 -19.26 10.07
N PRO A 200 -8.72 -19.23 9.26
CA PRO A 200 -10.06 -19.27 9.81
C PRO A 200 -10.20 -20.51 10.69
N ALA A 201 -10.56 -20.31 11.96
CA ALA A 201 -10.76 -21.41 12.90
C ALA A 201 -11.63 -22.48 12.21
N PRO A 202 -11.25 -23.77 12.28
CA PRO A 202 -12.00 -24.83 11.61
C PRO A 202 -13.46 -24.68 11.99
N ALA A 203 -14.32 -24.57 10.97
CA ALA A 203 -15.75 -24.40 11.16
C ALA A 203 -16.22 -25.47 12.15
N ALA A 204 -16.85 -25.03 13.25
CA ALA A 204 -17.37 -25.94 14.26
C ALA A 204 -18.24 -26.98 13.54
N ALA A 205 -17.89 -28.26 13.73
CA ALA A 205 -18.62 -29.36 13.12
C ALA A 205 -20.11 -29.18 13.40
N PRO A 206 -21.00 -29.38 12.40
CA PRO A 206 -22.43 -29.25 12.61
C PRO A 206 -22.83 -30.15 13.79
N ALA A 207 -23.56 -29.56 14.75
CA ALA A 207 -24.01 -30.28 15.93
C ALA A 207 -24.74 -31.56 15.50
N PRO A 208 -24.46 -32.71 16.15
CA PRO A 208 -25.14 -33.95 15.80
C PRO A 208 -26.65 -33.74 15.90
N ALA A 209 -27.35 -34.11 14.84
CA ALA A 209 -28.81 -34.02 14.80
C ALA A 209 -29.39 -34.75 16.02
N PRO A 210 -30.39 -34.18 16.72
CA PRO A 210 -31.00 -34.85 17.85
C PRO A 210 -31.54 -36.21 17.40
N ALA A 211 -31.08 -37.27 18.05
CA ALA A 211 -31.57 -38.62 17.79
C ALA A 211 -33.08 -38.64 18.04
N ARG A 212 -33.86 -38.88 16.97
CA ARG A 212 -35.30 -39.07 17.07
C ARG A 212 -35.54 -40.42 17.78
N PRO A 213 -36.34 -40.47 18.87
CA PRO A 213 -36.70 -41.74 19.46
C PRO A 213 -37.52 -42.57 18.47
N LEU A 214 -37.18 -43.86 18.38
CA LEU A 214 -37.92 -44.86 17.61
C LEU A 214 -39.02 -45.46 18.50
N TRP A 215 -40.02 -44.65 18.85
CA TRP A 215 -41.29 -45.11 19.41
C TRP A 215 -42.33 -43.99 19.35
#